data_AF-A0A2K5CY41-F1
#
_entry.id   AF-A0A2K5CY41-F1
#
_cell.length_a   1.000
_cell.length_b   1.000
_cell.length_c   1.000
_cell.angle_alpha   90.00
_cell.angle_beta   90.00
_cell.angle_gamma   90.00
#
_symmetry.space_group_name_H-M   'P 1'
#
loop_
_entity.id
_entity.type
_entity.pdbx_description
1 polymer ?
#
loop_
_entity_poly.entity_id
_entity_poly.type
_entity_poly.pdbx_seq_one_letter_code
_entity_poly.pdbx_strand_id
1 'polypeptide(L)' 'MVEDGAEELEDLVHFSVSELPSRGYGVMEEIRRQGKLCDVTLKVPRAGRQQDQPCRS' A
#
# COMPACT_ATOMS: atom_id res chain seq x y z
N MET A 1 10.59 -31.78 -0.28
CA MET A 1 10.03 -30.84 0.70
C MET A 1 10.03 -29.50 0.00
N VAL A 2 8.86 -29.04 -0.43
CA VAL A 2 8.71 -27.74 -1.10
C VAL A 2 8.48 -26.75 0.03
N GLU A 3 9.56 -26.10 0.45
CA GLU A 3 9.58 -25.02 1.45
C GLU A 3 10.15 -23.78 0.74
N ASP A 4 9.38 -23.24 -0.21
CA ASP A 4 9.75 -22.00 -0.94
C ASP A 4 8.60 -20.97 -0.90
N GLY A 5 7.41 -21.36 -0.44
CA GLY A 5 6.22 -20.50 -0.39
C GLY A 5 5.70 -20.17 1.01
N ALA A 6 6.38 -20.66 2.07
CA ALA A 6 6.00 -20.36 3.44
C ALA A 6 6.45 -18.95 3.87
N GLU A 7 7.60 -18.52 3.36
CA GLU A 7 8.24 -17.25 3.74
C GLU A 7 7.49 -16.04 3.16
N GLU A 8 6.95 -16.15 1.94
CA GLU A 8 6.09 -15.12 1.36
C GLU A 8 4.77 -14.96 2.12
N LEU A 9 4.26 -16.03 2.74
CA LEU A 9 2.97 -16.01 3.45
C LEU A 9 3.03 -15.19 4.75
N GLU A 10 4.22 -14.90 5.27
CA GLU A 10 4.42 -14.13 6.51
C GLU A 10 4.17 -12.62 6.34
N ASP A 11 4.30 -12.09 5.12
CA ASP A 11 3.98 -10.68 4.78
C ASP A 11 2.50 -10.49 4.36
N LEU A 12 1.71 -11.57 4.39
CA LEU A 12 0.29 -11.53 4.05
C LEU A 12 -0.60 -11.42 5.29
N VAL A 13 -1.58 -10.51 5.23
CA VAL A 13 -2.63 -10.39 6.25
C VAL A 13 -3.96 -10.80 5.66
N HIS A 14 -4.59 -11.83 6.25
CA HIS A 14 -5.93 -12.28 5.87
C HIS A 14 -7.02 -11.62 6.70
N PHE A 15 -8.09 -11.19 6.01
CA PHE A 15 -9.31 -10.68 6.60
C PHE A 15 -10.51 -11.07 5.75
N SER A 16 -11.66 -11.22 6.39
CA SER A 16 -12.95 -11.28 5.71
C SER A 16 -13.40 -9.89 5.28
N VAL A 17 -14.30 -9.80 4.29
CA VAL A 17 -14.83 -8.51 3.81
C VAL A 17 -15.49 -7.70 4.93
N SER A 18 -16.15 -8.37 5.88
CA SER A 18 -16.78 -7.75 7.05
C SER A 18 -15.79 -7.08 8.01
N GLU A 19 -14.52 -7.49 7.99
CA GLU A 19 -13.48 -6.96 8.88
C GLU A 19 -12.68 -5.80 8.24
N LEU A 20 -12.95 -5.48 6.97
CA LEU A 20 -12.28 -4.37 6.28
C LEU A 20 -12.40 -3.05 7.06
N PRO A 21 -13.58 -2.62 7.55
CA PRO A 21 -13.70 -1.35 8.24
C PRO A 21 -12.96 -1.28 9.56
N SER A 22 -12.97 -2.38 10.33
CA SER A 22 -12.42 -2.41 11.69
C SER A 22 -10.93 -2.78 11.74
N ARG A 23 -10.41 -3.46 10.71
CA ARG A 23 -9.04 -3.99 10.68
C ARG A 23 -8.32 -3.71 9.36
N GLY A 24 -8.94 -4.04 8.23
CA GLY A 24 -8.28 -4.01 6.91
C GLY A 24 -7.82 -2.61 6.47
N TYR A 25 -8.69 -1.60 6.57
CA TYR A 25 -8.34 -0.24 6.11
C TYR A 25 -7.20 0.41 6.90
N GLY A 26 -7.08 0.10 8.20
CA GLY A 26 -5.96 0.61 9.01
C GLY A 26 -4.60 0.04 8.54
N VAL A 27 -4.57 -1.25 8.21
CA VAL A 27 -3.37 -1.89 7.64
C VAL A 27 -3.02 -1.28 6.28
N MET A 28 -4.01 -1.11 5.39
CA MET A 28 -3.81 -0.45 4.10
C MET A 28 -3.32 1.01 4.23
N GLU A 29 -3.81 1.74 5.24
CA GLU A 29 -3.34 3.10 5.54
C GLU A 29 -1.85 3.12 5.91
N GLU A 30 -1.42 2.22 6.78
CA GLU A 30 -0.03 2.12 7.24
C GLU A 30 0.92 1.77 6.07
N ILE A 31 0.54 0.79 5.25
CA ILE A 31 1.26 0.42 4.03
C ILE A 31 1.43 1.63 3.10
N ARG A 32 0.34 2.39 2.88
CA ARG A 32 0.36 3.59 2.03
C ARG A 32 1.23 4.71 2.62
N ARG A 33 1.24 4.89 3.93
CA ARG A 33 2.10 5.89 4.62
C ARG A 33 3.59 5.57 4.46
N GLN A 34 3.93 4.28 4.37
CA GLN A 34 5.28 3.81 4.08
C GLN A 34 5.65 3.89 2.59
N GLY A 35 4.70 4.20 1.71
CA GLY A 35 4.91 4.25 0.26
C GLY A 35 5.07 2.86 -0.37
N LYS A 36 4.57 1.80 0.29
CA LYS A 36 4.67 0.42 -0.18
C LYS A 36 3.39 0.00 -0.91
N LEU A 37 3.51 -0.92 -1.86
CA LEU A 37 2.39 -1.51 -2.62
C LEU A 37 1.45 -0.47 -3.26
N CYS A 38 1.99 0.72 -3.56
CA CYS A 38 1.28 1.80 -4.26
C CYS A 38 1.68 1.79 -5.73
N ASP A 39 0.82 1.25 -6.60
CA ASP A 39 0.98 1.25 -8.05
C ASP A 39 0.44 2.53 -8.73
N VAL A 40 -0.50 3.21 -8.07
CA VAL A 40 -1.14 4.45 -8.55
C VAL A 40 -0.78 5.64 -7.65
N THR A 41 -0.42 6.76 -8.28
CA THR A 41 -0.26 8.06 -7.62
C THR A 41 -1.22 9.08 -8.23
N LEU A 42 -2.10 9.65 -7.42
CA LEU A 42 -2.99 10.73 -7.85
C LEU A 42 -2.30 12.09 -7.68
N LYS A 43 -2.11 12.82 -8.78
CA LYS A 43 -1.60 14.19 -8.73
C LYS A 43 -2.71 15.13 -8.30
N VAL A 44 -2.72 15.50 -7.02
CA VAL A 44 -3.64 16.50 -6.50
C VAL A 44 -3.15 17.88 -6.94
N PRO A 45 -3.99 18.72 -7.60
CA PRO A 45 -3.60 20.09 -7.89
C PRO A 45 -3.38 20.81 -6.56
N ARG A 46 -2.11 21.18 -6.28
CA ARG A 46 -1.81 22.08 -5.17
C ARG A 46 -2.44 23.42 -5.50
N ALA A 47 -3.20 24.00 -4.57
CA ALA A 47 -3.56 25.41 -4.64
C ALA A 47 -2.27 26.24 -4.54
N GLY A 48 -1.60 26.45 -5.67
CA GLY A 48 -0.32 27.15 -5.78
C GLY A 48 0.91 26.23 -5.84
N ARG A 49 1.68 26.41 -6.92
CA ARG A 49 3.03 25.89 -7.21
C ARG A 49 3.12 24.47 -7.77
N GLN A 50 3.22 24.46 -9.10
CA GLN A 50 3.75 23.41 -9.96
C GLN A 50 5.16 23.02 -9.48
N GLN A 51 5.29 21.86 -8.84
CA GLN A 51 6.54 21.12 -8.83
C GLN A 51 6.27 19.81 -9.55
N ASP A 52 6.49 19.84 -10.86
CA ASP A 52 6.74 18.63 -11.63
C ASP A 52 8.17 18.17 -11.30
N GLN A 53 8.29 17.24 -10.34
CA GLN A 53 9.43 16.33 -10.32
C GLN A 53 8.89 14.94 -10.59
N PRO A 54 9.21 14.31 -11.73
CA PRO A 54 8.96 12.90 -11.91
C PRO A 54 9.88 12.13 -10.96
N CYS A 55 9.32 11.17 -10.23
CA CYS A 55 10.07 10.17 -9.49
C CYS A 55 11.10 9.56 -10.46
N ARG A 56 12.37 9.91 -10.29
CA ARG A 56 13.46 9.34 -11.09
C ARG A 56 13.69 7.91 -10.59
N SER A 57 13.50 6.96 -11.50
CA SER A 57 13.94 5.56 -11.41
C SER A 57 15.44 5.47 -11.16
#